data_AF-A0A381F4V9-F1
#
_entry.id   AF-A0A381F4V9-F1
#
_cell.length_a   1.000
_cell.length_b   1.000
_cell.length_c   1.000
_cell.angle_alpha   90.00
_cell.angle_beta   90.00
_cell.angle_gamma   90.00
#
_symmetry.space_group_name_H-M   'P 1'
#
loop_
_entity.id
_entity.type
_entity.pdbx_description
1 polymer ?
#
loop_
_entity_poly.entity_id
_entity_poly.type
_entity_poly.pdbx_seq_one_letter_code
_entity_poly.pdbx_strand_id
1 'polypeptide(L)'
;MASLAEYERELIREKTNAGLQCARARGRTGRRPKGYTAETISKLLILRSIYKYPPKRLEDIYKPFGLTRATFYRYAKILDHYTDQEIKNMGIKIITFKIFNLRNVYYL
;
A
#
# COMPACT_ATOMS: atom_id res chain seq x y z
N MET A 1 -2.90 33.43 27.76
CA MET A 1 -2.07 32.20 27.66
C MET A 1 -2.46 31.32 26.46
N ALA A 2 -3.12 31.85 25.41
CA ALA A 2 -3.48 31.08 24.20
C ALA A 2 -2.55 31.38 23.01
N SER A 3 -2.14 32.65 22.83
CA SER A 3 -1.28 33.07 21.72
C SER A 3 0.11 32.42 21.71
N LEU A 4 0.71 32.19 22.89
CA LEU A 4 2.02 31.55 23.01
C LEU A 4 1.96 30.06 22.60
N ALA A 5 0.89 29.37 23.00
CA ALA A 5 0.70 27.96 22.64
C ALA A 5 0.42 27.77 21.14
N GLU A 6 -0.21 28.74 20.48
CA GLU A 6 -0.41 28.74 19.03
C GLU A 6 0.90 28.94 18.28
N TYR A 7 1.72 29.91 18.72
CA TYR A 7 3.05 30.17 18.16
C TYR A 7 3.97 28.94 18.25
N GLU A 8 3.99 28.24 19.39
CA GLU A 8 4.80 27.03 19.56
C GLU A 8 4.36 25.90 18.62
N ARG A 9 3.05 25.74 18.40
CA ARG A 9 2.51 24.74 17.46
C ARG A 9 2.90 25.05 16.02
N GLU A 10 2.87 26.31 15.62
CA GLU A 10 3.31 26.74 14.29
C GLU A 10 4.79 26.43 14.07
N LEU A 11 5.63 26.77 15.05
CA LEU A 11 7.07 26.52 14.99
C LEU A 11 7.41 25.03 14.90
N ILE A 12 6.65 24.16 15.58
CA ILE A 12 6.80 22.68 15.46
C ILE A 12 6.38 22.19 14.07
N ARG A 13 5.28 22.72 13.51
CA ARG A 13 4.81 22.36 12.16
C ARG A 13 5.82 22.75 11.09
N GLU A 14 6.38 23.95 11.17
CA GLU A 14 7.41 24.43 10.24
C GLU A 14 8.64 23.52 10.25
N LYS A 15 9.16 23.19 11.44
CA LYS A 15 10.29 22.26 11.59
C LYS A 15 10.00 20.88 11.01
N THR A 16 8.79 20.36 11.25
CA THR A 16 8.36 19.06 10.72
C THR A 16 8.30 19.08 9.19
N ASN A 17 7.77 20.16 8.61
CA ASN A 17 7.68 20.34 7.17
C ASN A 17 9.07 20.44 6.52
N ALA A 18 9.98 21.22 7.11
CA ALA A 18 11.37 21.31 6.65
C ALA A 18 12.06 19.94 6.69
N GLY A 19 11.91 19.19 7.78
CA GLY A 19 12.45 17.83 7.89
C GLY A 19 11.88 16.86 6.84
N LEU A 20 10.57 16.94 6.57
CA LEU A 20 9.91 16.13 5.56
C LEU A 20 10.40 16.47 4.15
N GLN A 21 10.61 17.74 3.84
CA GLN A 21 11.19 18.20 2.56
C GLN A 21 12.61 17.66 2.38
N CYS A 22 13.47 17.79 3.40
CA CYS A 22 14.82 17.22 3.38
C CYS A 22 14.81 15.69 3.16
N ALA A 23 13.91 14.97 3.83
CA ALA A 23 13.78 13.52 3.65
C ALA A 23 13.29 13.15 2.23
N ARG A 24 12.36 13.93 1.66
CA ARG A 24 11.87 13.76 0.29
C ARG A 24 12.97 14.05 -0.74
N ALA A 25 13.80 15.08 -0.52
CA ALA A 25 14.97 15.37 -1.38
C ALA A 25 15.97 14.20 -1.38
N ARG A 26 16.17 13.53 -0.24
CA ARG A 26 16.93 12.27 -0.14
C ARG A 26 16.23 11.08 -0.80
N GLY A 27 14.97 11.21 -1.19
CA GLY A 27 14.13 10.22 -1.87
C GLY A 27 13.34 9.28 -0.96
N ARG A 28 13.16 9.64 0.32
CA ARG A 28 12.24 8.93 1.18
C ARG A 28 10.81 9.21 0.72
N THR A 29 10.08 8.15 0.36
CA THR A 29 8.67 8.25 -0.01
C THR A 29 7.83 7.86 1.20
N GLY A 30 7.40 8.84 2.01
CA GLY A 30 6.67 8.62 3.29
C GLY A 30 5.24 8.05 3.17
N ARG A 31 4.90 7.44 2.03
CA ARG A 31 3.58 6.82 1.80
C ARG A 31 3.58 5.40 2.33
N ARG A 32 2.38 4.88 2.63
CA ARG A 32 2.17 3.42 2.77
C ARG A 32 2.80 2.70 1.56
N PRO A 33 3.61 1.65 1.77
CA PRO A 33 4.22 0.91 0.67
C PRO A 33 3.14 0.41 -0.30
N LYS A 34 3.44 0.50 -1.59
CA LYS A 34 2.55 0.03 -2.65
C LYS A 34 2.67 -1.49 -2.78
N GLY A 35 1.55 -2.16 -3.01
CA GLY A 35 1.48 -3.60 -3.21
C GLY A 35 0.85 -4.33 -2.02
N TYR A 36 0.71 -5.64 -2.19
CA TYR A 36 0.15 -6.54 -1.21
C TYR A 36 1.26 -7.31 -0.50
N THR A 37 1.07 -7.60 0.80
CA THR A 37 1.97 -8.51 1.52
C THR A 37 1.89 -9.90 0.90
N ALA A 38 2.94 -10.70 1.06
CA ALA A 38 2.92 -12.11 0.63
C ALA A 38 1.72 -12.86 1.22
N GLU A 39 1.42 -12.62 2.50
CA GLU A 39 0.23 -13.16 3.18
C GLU A 39 -1.07 -12.78 2.48
N THR A 40 -1.19 -11.53 2.03
CA THR A 40 -2.39 -11.05 1.33
C THR A 40 -2.55 -11.74 -0.02
N ILE A 41 -1.45 -11.96 -0.74
CA ILE A 41 -1.44 -12.70 -2.01
C ILE A 41 -1.88 -14.15 -1.78
N SER A 42 -1.33 -14.81 -0.77
CA SER A 42 -1.75 -16.17 -0.41
C SER A 42 -3.25 -16.24 -0.08
N LYS A 43 -3.76 -15.28 0.70
CA LYS A 43 -5.20 -15.18 0.99
C LYS A 43 -6.04 -14.99 -0.28
N LEU A 44 -5.59 -14.14 -1.22
CA LEU A 44 -6.29 -13.92 -2.49
C LEU A 44 -6.38 -15.20 -3.34
N LEU A 45 -5.28 -15.96 -3.44
CA LEU A 45 -5.26 -17.20 -4.22
C LEU A 45 -6.20 -18.26 -3.65
N ILE A 46 -6.22 -18.41 -2.31
CA ILE A 46 -7.16 -19.32 -1.64
C ILE A 46 -8.60 -18.81 -1.81
N LEU A 47 -8.82 -17.51 -1.71
CA LEU A 47 -10.14 -16.93 -1.91
C LEU A 47 -10.68 -17.21 -3.31
N ARG A 48 -9.82 -17.19 -4.34
CA ARG A 48 -10.21 -17.51 -5.73
C ARG A 48 -10.70 -18.95 -5.88
N SER A 49 -10.04 -19.91 -5.24
CA SER A 49 -10.45 -21.31 -5.33
C SER A 49 -11.83 -21.54 -4.67
N ILE A 50 -12.08 -20.88 -3.54
CA ILE A 50 -13.36 -20.92 -2.83
C ILE A 50 -14.45 -20.17 -3.60
N TYR A 51 -14.09 -19.04 -4.24
CA TYR A 51 -15.04 -18.20 -4.96
C TYR A 51 -15.73 -18.91 -6.13
N LYS A 52 -15.08 -19.90 -6.74
CA LYS A 52 -15.68 -20.71 -7.81
C LYS A 52 -16.86 -21.56 -7.33
N TYR A 53 -16.85 -21.97 -6.05
CA TYR A 53 -17.90 -22.77 -5.42
C TYR A 53 -18.22 -22.19 -4.05
N PRO A 54 -18.95 -21.05 -4.01
CA PRO A 54 -19.15 -20.33 -2.76
C PRO A 54 -20.04 -21.14 -1.80
N PRO A 55 -19.70 -21.18 -0.50
CA PRO A 55 -20.60 -21.68 0.53
C PRO A 55 -21.89 -20.85 0.58
N LYS A 56 -22.91 -21.39 1.24
CA LYS A 56 -24.27 -20.81 1.31
C LYS A 56 -24.32 -19.40 1.93
N ARG A 57 -23.31 -19.03 2.74
CA ARG A 57 -23.20 -17.70 3.37
C ARG A 57 -21.87 -17.05 3.05
N LEU A 58 -21.93 -15.75 2.74
CA LEU A 58 -20.76 -14.96 2.36
C LEU A 58 -19.79 -14.77 3.53
N GLU A 59 -20.33 -14.70 4.75
CA GLU A 59 -19.56 -14.55 5.99
C GLU A 59 -18.57 -15.69 6.20
N ASP A 60 -18.96 -16.92 5.82
CA ASP A 60 -18.16 -18.12 6.01
C ASP A 60 -16.93 -18.12 5.09
N ILE A 61 -16.96 -17.31 4.03
CA ILE A 61 -15.85 -17.16 3.10
C ILE A 61 -14.74 -16.29 3.71
N TYR A 62 -15.08 -15.11 4.23
CA TYR A 62 -14.07 -14.10 4.56
C TYR A 62 -13.70 -14.03 6.04
N LYS A 63 -14.59 -14.46 6.95
CA LYS A 63 -14.32 -14.45 8.40
C LYS A 63 -13.10 -15.30 8.79
N PRO A 64 -12.89 -16.52 8.25
CA PRO A 64 -11.72 -17.33 8.59
C PRO A 64 -10.39 -16.66 8.25
N PHE A 65 -10.37 -15.78 7.25
CA PHE A 65 -9.17 -15.03 6.84
C PHE A 65 -8.93 -13.75 7.64
N GLY A 66 -9.81 -13.45 8.63
CA GLY A 66 -9.78 -12.22 9.41
C GLY A 66 -10.12 -10.98 8.59
N LEU A 67 -10.85 -11.13 7.49
CA LEU A 67 -11.22 -10.01 6.61
C LEU A 67 -12.56 -9.41 7.02
N THR A 68 -12.74 -8.13 6.70
CA THR A 68 -14.06 -7.48 6.76
C THR A 68 -14.78 -7.65 5.42
N ARG A 69 -16.11 -7.48 5.42
CA ARG A 69 -16.92 -7.53 4.21
C ARG A 69 -16.43 -6.54 3.13
N ALA A 70 -16.00 -5.34 3.53
CA ALA A 70 -15.47 -4.34 2.61
C ALA A 70 -14.15 -4.79 1.95
N THR A 71 -13.25 -5.39 2.73
CA THR A 71 -11.98 -5.91 2.20
C THR A 71 -12.22 -7.11 1.28
N PHE A 72 -13.19 -7.97 1.62
CA PHE A 72 -13.60 -9.07 0.76
C PHE A 72 -14.06 -8.57 -0.63
N TYR A 73 -14.97 -7.59 -0.70
CA TYR A 73 -15.41 -7.06 -2.00
C TYR A 73 -14.29 -6.37 -2.78
N ARG A 74 -13.38 -5.68 -2.10
CA ARG A 74 -12.17 -5.13 -2.75
C ARG A 74 -11.32 -6.24 -3.36
N TYR A 75 -11.23 -7.40 -2.71
CA TYR A 75 -10.49 -8.55 -3.20
C TYR A 75 -11.22 -9.27 -4.32
N ALA A 76 -12.54 -9.46 -4.23
CA ALA A 76 -13.36 -10.02 -5.30
C ALA A 76 -13.14 -9.26 -6.62
N LYS A 77 -13.20 -7.92 -6.57
CA LYS A 77 -12.91 -7.07 -7.75
C LYS A 77 -11.51 -7.29 -8.33
N ILE A 78 -10.52 -7.59 -7.50
CA ILE A 78 -9.16 -7.90 -7.98
C ILE A 78 -9.15 -9.27 -8.65
N LEU A 79 -9.82 -10.27 -8.07
CA LEU A 79 -9.89 -11.61 -8.63
C LEU A 79 -10.60 -11.65 -10.00
N ASP A 80 -11.59 -10.77 -10.22
CA ASP A 80 -12.32 -10.67 -11.49
C ASP A 80 -11.47 -10.07 -12.62
N HIS A 81 -10.57 -9.15 -12.29
CA HIS A 81 -9.80 -8.40 -13.29
C HIS A 81 -8.38 -8.93 -13.55
N TYR A 82 -7.85 -9.79 -12.67
CA TYR A 82 -6.45 -10.22 -12.74
C TYR A 82 -6.30 -11.75 -12.68
N THR A 83 -5.30 -12.26 -13.41
CA THR A 83 -4.91 -13.68 -13.40
C THR A 83 -4.05 -14.01 -12.17
N ASP A 84 -3.95 -15.30 -11.84
CA ASP A 84 -3.17 -15.75 -10.67
C ASP A 84 -1.68 -15.40 -10.78
N GLN A 85 -1.14 -15.40 -11.99
CA GLN A 85 0.25 -15.02 -12.23
C GLN A 85 0.45 -13.52 -12.00
N GLU A 86 -0.50 -12.68 -12.43
CA GLU A 86 -0.46 -11.24 -12.19
C GLU A 86 -0.59 -10.91 -10.71
N ILE A 87 -1.47 -11.59 -9.97
CA ILE A 87 -1.67 -11.38 -8.53
C ILE A 87 -0.39 -11.71 -7.75
N LYS A 88 0.31 -12.80 -8.10
CA LYS A 88 1.62 -13.12 -7.51
C LYS A 88 2.66 -12.02 -7.74
N ASN A 89 2.57 -11.33 -8.87
CA ASN A 89 3.44 -10.21 -9.23
C ASN A 89 3.05 -8.86 -8.57
N MET A 90 1.91 -8.78 -7.85
CA MET A 90 1.45 -7.59 -7.12
C MET A 90 2.05 -7.41 -5.72
N GLY A 91 3.07 -8.22 -5.38
CA GLY A 91 3.78 -8.14 -4.11
C GLY A 91 4.32 -6.75 -3.80
N ILE A 92 4.71 -6.52 -2.54
CA ILE A 92 5.31 -5.26 -2.11
C ILE A 92 6.51 -4.93 -3.01
N LYS A 93 6.36 -3.93 -3.88
CA LYS A 93 7.46 -3.39 -4.68
C LYS A 93 8.25 -2.43 -3.81
N ILE A 94 9.16 -2.97 -3.02
CA ILE A 94 10.10 -2.18 -2.22
C ILE A 94 11.13 -1.58 -3.20
N ILE A 95 10.85 -0.36 -3.67
CA ILE A 95 11.88 0.63 -4.05
C ILE A 95 12.88 0.15 -5.13
N THR A 96 12.41 -0.34 -6.28
CA THR A 96 13.26 -0.53 -7.48
C THR A 96 13.01 0.53 -8.56
N PHE A 97 12.60 1.75 -8.17
CA PHE A 97 12.38 2.86 -9.12
C PHE A 97 13.42 3.99 -9.03
N LYS A 98 14.43 3.89 -8.15
CA LYS A 98 15.41 4.97 -7.91
C LYS A 98 16.84 4.72 -8.42
N ILE A 99 17.05 3.73 -9.29
CA ILE A 99 18.36 3.49 -9.93
C ILE A 99 18.35 3.83 -11.44
N PHE A 100 17.18 4.07 -12.06
CA PHE A 100 17.12 4.35 -13.50
C PHE A 100 17.30 5.83 -13.90
N ASN A 101 17.47 6.74 -12.94
CA ASN A 101 17.61 8.18 -13.23
C ASN A 101 18.90 8.78 -12.65
N LEU A 102 20.02 8.10 -12.87
CA LEU A 102 21.39 8.61 -12.68
C LEU A 102 22.29 8.31 -13.89
N ARG A 103 21.72 7.92 -15.03
CA ARG A 103 22.46 7.63 -16.28
C ARG A 103 22.24 8.66 -17.38
N ASN A 104 21.90 9.91 -17.04
CA ASN A 104 21.76 10.96 -18.04
C ASN A 104 22.12 12.36 -17.51
N VAL A 105 23.36 12.53 -17.02
CA VAL A 105 23.99 13.85 -16.80
C VAL A 105 25.45 13.85 -17.29
N TYR A 106 25.76 12.99 -18.26
CA TYR A 106 27.01 13.05 -19.01
C TYR A 106 26.68 12.90 -20.48
N TYR A 107 26.15 13.95 -21.11
CA TYR A 107 26.32 14.30 -22.53
C TYR A 107 25.60 15.65 -22.76
N LEU A 108 26.40 16.64 -23.15
CA LEU A 108 26.15 18.09 -23.33
C LEU A 108 26.23 18.94 -22.04
#